data_AF-X1FL57-F1
#
_entry.id   AF-X1FL57-F1
#
_cell.length_a   1.000
_cell.length_b   1.000
_cell.length_c   1.000
_cell.angle_alpha   90.00
_cell.angle_beta   90.00
_cell.angle_gamma   90.00
#
_symmetry.space_group_name_H-M   'P 1'
#
loop_
_entity.id
_entity.type
_entity.pdbx_description
1 polymer ?
#
loop_
_entity_poly.entity_id
_entity_poly.type
_entity_poly.pdbx_seq_one_letter_code
_entity_poly.pdbx_strand_id
1 'polypeptide(L)'
;NADLAVHALGYVGAISEADLARIDRAAYSGTALIGKQGVESAFENKLHGVNGSREILVNASGRSVEKQGAFIPTLHTHAPTAGDDIILAMDLKTQKVAEEALNGRRGAVVAIDPNNGDVIAMTSRPGFDPNMFGRGITKAEYTALKDDIDTPLLDRAMRGVYPPGSTVKPVIALAGLAYHVVDPDQTRFCAGQFHLPGSAHLYREGKGGHHGWMNLVEAIAKSCDVYFYGLADQIGVDHIATFMSPFGFGHSTGIDISGELHGLLPDRAWKAAHFARPADKMWFPGETVNFGIGQGYLN
;
A
#
# COMPACT_ATOMS: atom_id res chain seq x y z
N ASN A 1 3.77 19.03 11.76
CA ASN A 1 3.98 19.28 10.32
C ASN A 1 2.67 19.19 9.52
N ALA A 2 1.53 19.69 10.05
CA ALA A 2 0.22 19.54 9.41
C ALA A 2 0.00 18.09 8.91
N ASP A 3 -0.27 17.88 7.62
CA ASP A 3 -0.57 16.60 6.99
C ASP A 3 0.64 15.86 6.39
N LEU A 4 1.86 16.38 6.59
CA LEU A 4 3.10 15.77 6.07
C LEU A 4 3.26 14.34 6.58
N ALA A 5 3.45 13.40 5.64
CA ALA A 5 3.62 11.98 5.88
C ALA A 5 2.48 11.31 6.68
N VAL A 6 1.27 11.90 6.70
CA VAL A 6 0.18 11.43 7.57
C VAL A 6 -0.16 9.96 7.38
N HIS A 7 -0.10 9.41 6.17
CA HIS A 7 -0.40 8.00 5.93
C HIS A 7 0.74 7.07 6.36
N ALA A 8 1.99 7.53 6.25
CA ALA A 8 3.17 6.75 6.63
C ALA A 8 3.38 6.74 8.15
N LEU A 9 3.39 7.92 8.77
CA LEU A 9 3.51 8.06 10.22
C LEU A 9 2.24 7.55 10.91
N GLY A 10 1.08 7.85 10.33
CA GLY A 10 -0.21 7.58 10.94
C GLY A 10 -0.57 8.62 12.00
N TYR A 11 -1.44 8.19 12.91
CA TYR A 11 -1.92 9.03 14.01
C TYR A 11 -2.42 8.17 15.16
N VAL A 12 -2.43 8.76 16.35
CA VAL A 12 -3.13 8.22 17.51
C VAL A 12 -4.55 8.79 17.59
N GLY A 13 -5.49 7.97 18.06
CA GLY A 13 -6.88 8.38 18.26
C GLY A 13 -7.51 7.68 19.44
N ALA A 14 -8.71 8.13 19.83
CA ALA A 14 -9.43 7.55 20.96
C ALA A 14 -9.61 6.03 20.81
N ILE A 15 -9.36 5.31 21.90
CA ILE A 15 -9.57 3.87 21.98
C ILE A 15 -11.05 3.56 21.70
N SER A 16 -11.30 2.72 20.71
CA SER A 16 -12.63 2.25 20.31
C SER A 16 -12.97 0.90 20.96
N GLU A 17 -14.23 0.48 20.89
CA GLU A 17 -14.64 -0.86 21.33
C GLU A 17 -13.88 -1.97 20.57
N ALA A 18 -13.58 -1.75 19.29
CA ALA A 18 -12.82 -2.67 18.49
C ALA A 18 -11.37 -2.81 18.99
N ASP A 19 -10.76 -1.74 19.52
CA ASP A 19 -9.41 -1.77 20.09
C ASP A 19 -9.40 -2.46 21.46
N LEU A 20 -10.41 -2.19 22.29
CA LEU A 20 -10.59 -2.82 23.62
C LEU A 20 -10.73 -4.34 23.57
N ALA A 21 -11.03 -4.90 22.40
CA ALA A 21 -11.07 -6.34 22.15
C ALA A 21 -9.70 -6.95 21.81
N ARG A 22 -8.69 -6.12 21.48
CA ARG A 22 -7.36 -6.55 20.99
C ARG A 22 -6.26 -6.28 22.01
N ILE A 23 -6.42 -5.23 22.82
CA ILE A 23 -5.41 -4.78 23.78
C ILE A 23 -5.58 -5.45 25.14
N ASP A 24 -4.49 -5.50 25.90
CA ASP A 24 -4.55 -5.79 27.34
C ASP A 24 -5.10 -4.57 28.08
N ARG A 25 -6.33 -4.69 28.60
CA ARG A 25 -7.01 -3.62 29.33
C ARG A 25 -6.27 -3.18 30.59
N ALA A 26 -5.49 -4.07 31.22
CA ALA A 26 -4.70 -3.70 32.38
C ALA A 26 -3.52 -2.81 31.97
N ALA A 27 -2.81 -3.19 30.90
CA ALA A 27 -1.69 -2.43 30.37
C ALA A 27 -2.12 -1.03 29.88
N TYR A 28 -3.33 -0.88 29.34
CA TYR A 28 -3.87 0.38 28.86
C TYR A 28 -4.70 1.14 29.91
N SER A 29 -4.69 0.72 31.18
CA SER A 29 -5.46 1.39 32.22
C SER A 29 -4.94 2.80 32.47
N GLY A 30 -5.77 3.82 32.19
CA GLY A 30 -5.36 5.22 32.24
C GLY A 30 -4.85 5.79 30.92
N THR A 31 -4.77 4.97 29.87
CA THR A 31 -4.47 5.40 28.49
C THR A 31 -5.78 5.61 27.72
N ALA A 32 -5.90 6.71 26.99
CA ALA A 32 -7.10 7.05 26.21
C ALA A 32 -6.89 7.02 24.69
N LEU A 33 -5.62 7.03 24.24
CA LEU A 33 -5.23 7.08 22.84
C LEU A 33 -4.48 5.81 22.46
N ILE A 34 -4.60 5.42 21.19
CA ILE A 34 -3.91 4.28 20.58
C ILE A 34 -3.62 4.60 19.12
N GLY A 35 -2.49 4.12 18.58
CA GLY A 35 -2.12 4.21 17.18
C GLY A 35 -3.16 3.55 16.26
N LYS A 36 -3.63 4.31 15.26
CA LYS A 36 -4.72 3.92 14.35
C LYS A 36 -4.28 3.55 12.95
N GLN A 37 -3.14 4.10 12.51
CA GLN A 37 -2.59 3.89 11.18
C GLN A 37 -1.06 4.00 11.22
N GLY A 38 -0.39 3.59 10.15
CA GLY A 38 1.02 3.88 9.90
C GLY A 38 1.95 3.30 10.97
N VAL A 39 3.07 4.00 11.18
CA VAL A 39 4.06 3.69 12.21
C VAL A 39 3.44 3.67 13.60
N GLU A 40 2.58 4.63 13.93
CA GLU A 40 1.90 4.72 15.25
C GLU A 40 1.18 3.41 15.59
N SER A 41 0.41 2.86 14.66
CA SER A 41 -0.32 1.61 14.89
C SER A 41 0.57 0.38 14.82
N ALA A 42 1.51 0.34 13.88
CA ALA A 42 2.36 -0.82 13.66
C ALA A 42 3.33 -1.07 14.82
N PHE A 43 3.79 0.00 15.46
CA PHE A 43 4.73 -0.05 16.57
C PHE A 43 4.12 0.37 17.91
N GLU A 44 2.80 0.38 18.03
CA GLU A 44 2.06 0.75 19.26
C GLU A 44 2.66 0.06 20.51
N ASN A 45 2.93 -1.24 20.44
CA ASN A 45 3.47 -1.99 21.59
C ASN A 45 4.85 -1.51 22.07
N LYS A 46 5.63 -0.86 21.19
CA LYS A 46 6.91 -0.25 21.54
C LYS A 46 6.72 1.19 22.01
N LEU A 47 5.84 1.94 21.33
CA LEU A 47 5.59 3.36 21.56
C LEU A 47 4.79 3.64 22.85
N HIS A 48 3.90 2.73 23.25
CA HIS A 48 2.99 2.93 24.38
C HIS A 48 3.72 3.00 25.73
N GLY A 49 4.73 2.16 25.93
CA GLY A 49 5.45 2.03 27.19
C GLY A 49 4.71 1.19 28.24
N VAL A 50 4.92 1.52 29.51
CA VAL A 50 4.31 0.81 30.64
C VAL A 50 3.69 1.80 31.62
N ASN A 51 2.40 1.62 31.89
CA ASN A 51 1.67 2.47 32.82
C ASN A 51 2.19 2.30 34.25
N GLY A 52 2.36 3.43 34.93
CA GLY A 52 2.65 3.48 36.36
C GLY A 52 1.39 3.33 37.20
N SER A 53 1.56 3.30 38.51
CA SER A 53 0.44 3.27 39.46
C SER A 53 0.74 4.13 40.67
N ARG A 54 -0.32 4.65 41.29
CA ARG A 54 -0.22 5.40 42.54
C ARG A 54 -1.33 4.99 43.47
N GLU A 55 -0.96 4.56 44.66
CA GLU A 55 -1.90 4.37 45.75
C GLU A 55 -2.34 5.75 46.29
N ILE A 56 -3.65 5.92 46.47
CA ILE A 56 -4.25 7.12 47.05
C ILE A 56 -5.16 6.72 48.20
N LEU A 57 -5.10 7.48 49.29
CA LEU A 57 -6.06 7.33 50.38
C LEU A 57 -7.33 8.09 50.03
N VAL A 58 -8.47 7.41 50.09
CA VAL A 58 -9.79 8.01 49.84
C VAL A 58 -10.68 7.92 51.07
N ASN A 59 -11.50 8.95 51.30
CA ASN A 59 -12.53 8.91 52.34
C ASN A 59 -13.78 8.14 51.86
N ALA A 60 -14.78 7.98 52.74
CA ALA A 60 -16.02 7.28 52.42
C ALA A 60 -16.84 7.90 51.26
N SER A 61 -16.54 9.15 50.90
CA SER A 61 -17.14 9.84 49.74
C SER A 61 -16.28 9.75 48.47
N GLY A 62 -15.20 8.96 48.47
CA GLY A 62 -14.31 8.76 47.32
C GLY A 62 -13.34 9.93 47.04
N ARG A 63 -13.20 10.90 47.95
CA ARG A 63 -12.27 12.03 47.77
C ARG A 63 -10.89 11.66 48.28
N SER A 64 -9.86 11.98 47.50
CA SER A 64 -8.47 11.84 47.91
C SER A 64 -8.18 12.68 49.15
N VAL A 65 -7.53 12.09 50.15
CA VAL A 65 -7.12 12.74 51.40
C VAL A 65 -5.69 12.33 51.74
N GLU A 66 -4.93 13.22 52.39
CA GLU A 66 -3.54 12.92 52.76
C GLU A 66 -3.43 12.11 54.07
N LYS A 67 -4.46 12.17 54.92
CA LYS A 67 -4.51 11.51 56.23
C LYS A 67 -5.94 11.26 56.68
N GLN A 68 -6.14 10.25 57.53
CA GLN A 68 -7.41 9.97 58.20
C GLN A 68 -7.23 10.09 59.72
N GLY A 69 -7.62 11.23 60.29
CA GLY A 69 -7.31 11.55 61.69
C GLY A 69 -5.81 11.72 61.90
N ALA A 70 -5.23 10.89 62.78
CA ALA A 70 -3.79 10.84 63.02
C ALA A 70 -3.05 9.81 62.13
N PHE A 71 -3.76 9.00 61.35
CA PHE A 71 -3.17 7.99 60.48
C PHE A 71 -2.69 8.60 59.16
N ILE A 72 -1.40 8.42 58.86
CA ILE A 72 -0.77 8.76 57.59
C ILE A 72 -0.32 7.43 56.96
N PRO A 73 -0.98 6.95 55.90
CA PRO A 73 -0.57 5.71 55.24
C PRO A 73 0.78 5.90 54.52
N THR A 74 1.56 4.82 54.46
CA THR A 74 2.63 4.72 53.47
C THR A 74 1.98 4.33 52.14
N LEU A 75 2.00 5.24 51.17
CA LEU A 75 1.41 5.02 49.85
C LEU A 75 2.53 4.75 48.84
N HIS A 76 2.38 3.70 48.06
CA HIS A 76 3.33 3.34 47.02
C HIS A 76 3.01 4.07 45.71
N THR A 77 4.06 4.52 45.02
CA THR A 77 3.98 5.05 43.66
C THR A 77 4.99 4.29 42.81
N HIS A 78 4.52 3.69 41.74
CA HIS A 78 5.33 3.08 40.69
C HIS A 78 5.30 4.01 39.49
N ALA A 79 6.46 4.58 39.16
CA ALA A 79 6.57 5.49 38.02
C ALA A 79 6.30 4.74 36.71
N PRO A 80 5.62 5.39 35.73
CA PRO A 80 5.50 4.83 34.39
C PRO A 80 6.87 4.74 33.72
N THR A 81 6.99 3.82 32.75
CA THR A 81 8.14 3.76 31.84
C THR A 81 7.68 4.25 30.48
N ALA A 82 8.39 5.23 29.91
CA ALA A 82 8.10 5.70 28.56
C ALA A 82 8.30 4.57 27.54
N GLY A 83 7.56 4.62 26.44
CA GLY A 83 7.82 3.76 25.29
C GLY A 83 9.17 4.06 24.64
N ASP A 84 9.55 3.18 23.73
CA ASP A 84 10.78 3.29 22.96
C ASP A 84 10.69 4.43 21.92
N ASP A 85 11.80 5.12 21.71
CA ASP A 85 11.97 5.97 20.53
C ASP A 85 12.20 5.09 19.29
N ILE A 86 11.53 5.42 18.18
CA ILE A 86 11.69 4.72 16.91
C ILE A 86 12.39 5.62 15.91
N ILE A 87 13.46 5.09 15.31
CA ILE A 87 14.20 5.74 14.24
C ILE A 87 13.76 5.11 12.92
N LEU A 88 13.13 5.92 12.06
CA LEU A 88 12.68 5.52 10.73
C LEU A 88 13.77 5.78 9.70
N ALA A 89 13.79 4.99 8.63
CA ALA A 89 14.65 5.24 7.46
C ALA A 89 14.20 6.45 6.62
N MET A 90 13.00 6.97 6.89
CA MET A 90 12.44 8.12 6.17
C MET A 90 13.33 9.37 6.28
N ASP A 91 13.66 9.96 5.14
CA ASP A 91 14.31 11.26 5.08
C ASP A 91 13.26 12.36 4.93
N LEU A 92 13.16 13.22 5.94
CA LEU A 92 12.14 14.27 6.00
C LEU A 92 12.22 15.26 4.83
N LYS A 93 13.41 15.51 4.29
CA LYS A 93 13.57 16.42 3.14
C LYS A 93 13.03 15.77 1.88
N THR A 94 13.37 14.52 1.65
CA THR A 94 12.89 13.71 0.52
C THR A 94 11.38 13.56 0.56
N GLN A 95 10.80 13.27 1.73
CA GLN A 95 9.35 13.22 1.93
C GLN A 95 8.64 14.52 1.52
N LYS A 96 9.17 15.67 1.95
CA LYS A 96 8.61 16.98 1.59
C LYS A 96 8.65 17.22 0.08
N VAL A 97 9.79 16.92 -0.55
CA VAL A 97 9.95 17.06 -2.01
C VAL A 97 8.98 16.14 -2.74
N ALA A 98 8.79 14.90 -2.29
CA ALA A 98 7.86 13.96 -2.89
C ALA A 98 6.40 14.45 -2.80
N GLU A 99 6.00 15.00 -1.66
CA GLU A 99 4.67 15.59 -1.46
C GLU A 99 4.44 16.85 -2.30
N GLU A 100 5.41 17.75 -2.32
CA GLU A 100 5.36 18.98 -3.14
C GLU A 100 5.29 18.63 -4.64
N ALA A 101 6.00 17.59 -5.09
CA ALA A 101 5.99 17.13 -6.47
C ALA A 101 4.60 16.68 -6.94
N LEU A 102 3.75 16.15 -6.05
CA LEU A 102 2.36 15.81 -6.39
C LEU A 102 1.53 17.07 -6.69
N ASN A 103 1.88 18.24 -6.15
CA ASN A 103 1.34 19.56 -6.52
C ASN A 103 -0.20 19.59 -6.64
N GLY A 104 -0.89 19.18 -5.56
CA GLY A 104 -2.36 19.15 -5.50
C GLY A 104 -3.03 18.02 -6.29
N ARG A 105 -2.27 17.12 -6.92
CA ARG A 105 -2.80 15.95 -7.62
C ARG A 105 -3.02 14.80 -6.65
N ARG A 106 -4.06 14.00 -6.92
CA ARG A 106 -4.23 12.69 -6.29
C ARG A 106 -3.14 11.76 -6.78
N GLY A 107 -2.43 11.12 -5.86
CA GLY A 107 -1.37 10.19 -6.22
C GLY A 107 -0.58 9.69 -5.03
N ALA A 108 0.37 8.82 -5.34
CA ALA A 108 1.33 8.30 -4.37
C ALA A 108 2.74 8.39 -4.95
N VAL A 109 3.72 8.49 -4.04
CA VAL A 109 5.15 8.39 -4.37
C VAL A 109 5.77 7.50 -3.30
N VAL A 110 6.54 6.50 -3.74
CA VAL A 110 7.36 5.68 -2.87
C VAL A 110 8.79 5.77 -3.38
N ALA A 111 9.71 6.15 -2.51
CA ALA A 111 11.14 6.13 -2.80
C ALA A 111 11.79 5.12 -1.87
N ILE A 112 12.60 4.22 -2.45
CA ILE A 112 13.31 3.16 -1.74
C ILE A 112 14.81 3.28 -1.99
N ASP A 113 15.63 2.92 -1.01
CA ASP A 113 17.04 2.63 -1.26
C ASP A 113 17.14 1.17 -1.78
N PRO A 114 17.56 0.97 -3.05
CA PRO A 114 17.62 -0.36 -3.63
C PRO A 114 18.70 -1.27 -3.01
N ASN A 115 19.63 -0.72 -2.21
CA ASN A 115 20.70 -1.51 -1.60
C ASN A 115 20.24 -2.26 -0.35
N ASN A 116 19.20 -1.80 0.33
CA ASN A 116 18.72 -2.38 1.59
C ASN A 116 17.19 -2.50 1.70
N GLY A 117 16.43 -1.89 0.79
CA GLY A 117 14.96 -1.92 0.79
C GLY A 117 14.31 -0.86 1.69
N ASP A 118 15.09 0.06 2.27
CA ASP A 118 14.55 1.10 3.14
C ASP A 118 13.61 2.04 2.39
N VAL A 119 12.47 2.35 3.00
CA VAL A 119 11.52 3.34 2.49
C VAL A 119 11.92 4.73 2.98
N ILE A 120 12.56 5.50 2.10
CA ILE A 120 13.07 6.85 2.41
C ILE A 120 12.01 7.94 2.26
N ALA A 121 10.96 7.68 1.46
CA ALA A 121 9.76 8.50 1.41
C ALA A 121 8.55 7.66 1.00
N MET A 122 7.41 7.87 1.67
CA MET A 122 6.13 7.27 1.34
C MET A 122 5.03 8.31 1.44
N THR A 123 4.46 8.66 0.30
CA THR A 123 3.51 9.74 0.16
C THR A 123 2.19 9.22 -0.41
N SER A 124 1.08 9.70 0.14
CA SER A 124 -0.24 9.63 -0.47
C SER A 124 -0.90 11.02 -0.38
N ARG A 125 -1.40 11.53 -1.50
CA ARG A 125 -2.09 12.82 -1.57
C ARG A 125 -3.48 12.70 -2.22
N PRO A 126 -4.46 13.51 -1.78
CA PRO A 126 -4.39 14.45 -0.64
C PRO A 126 -4.30 13.73 0.72
N GLY A 127 -3.84 14.47 1.73
CA GLY A 127 -3.77 14.02 3.12
C GLY A 127 -4.77 14.77 4.01
N PHE A 128 -4.63 14.63 5.32
CA PHE A 128 -5.43 15.31 6.34
C PHE A 128 -4.56 15.65 7.54
N ASP A 129 -5.00 16.59 8.39
CA ASP A 129 -4.30 16.90 9.63
C ASP A 129 -4.56 15.81 10.69
N PRO A 130 -3.54 15.00 11.07
CA PRO A 130 -3.72 13.93 12.05
C PRO A 130 -4.10 14.44 13.45
N ASN A 131 -3.78 15.69 13.78
CA ASN A 131 -4.08 16.26 15.09
C ASN A 131 -5.60 16.33 15.35
N MET A 132 -6.41 16.36 14.30
CA MET A 132 -7.87 16.32 14.40
C MET A 132 -8.36 15.05 15.10
N PHE A 133 -7.70 13.91 14.88
CA PHE A 133 -8.05 12.64 15.51
C PHE A 133 -7.53 12.54 16.94
N GLY A 134 -6.31 13.01 17.19
CA GLY A 134 -5.71 12.98 18.53
C GLY A 134 -6.50 13.78 19.57
N ARG A 135 -7.11 14.91 19.17
CA ARG A 135 -7.97 15.72 20.05
C ARG A 135 -9.42 15.26 20.15
N GLY A 136 -9.80 14.21 19.40
CA GLY A 136 -11.19 13.85 19.17
C GLY A 136 -11.79 14.65 18.01
N ILE A 137 -11.89 14.02 16.85
CA ILE A 137 -12.45 14.61 15.64
C ILE A 137 -13.96 14.78 15.78
N THR A 138 -14.49 15.92 15.35
CA THR A 138 -15.95 16.13 15.36
C THR A 138 -16.62 15.34 14.23
N LYS A 139 -17.92 15.05 14.39
CA LYS A 139 -18.70 14.39 13.34
C LYS A 139 -18.68 15.17 12.03
N ALA A 140 -18.72 16.51 12.08
CA ALA A 140 -18.70 17.35 10.88
C ALA A 140 -17.35 17.26 10.15
N GLU A 141 -16.25 17.37 10.88
CA GLU A 141 -14.89 17.22 10.33
C GLU A 141 -14.66 15.84 9.73
N TYR A 142 -15.07 14.78 10.43
CA TYR A 142 -14.94 13.42 9.93
C TYR A 142 -15.80 13.20 8.67
N THR A 143 -17.03 13.72 8.67
CA THR A 143 -17.91 13.65 7.48
C THR A 143 -17.27 14.36 6.29
N ALA A 144 -16.65 15.52 6.49
CA ALA A 144 -15.97 16.24 5.43
C ALA A 144 -14.83 15.42 4.80
N LEU A 145 -14.00 14.74 5.61
CA LEU A 145 -12.94 13.86 5.10
C LEU A 145 -13.47 12.59 4.42
N LYS A 146 -14.54 12.00 4.98
CA LYS A 146 -15.14 10.76 4.48
C LYS A 146 -15.83 10.96 3.14
N ASP A 147 -16.52 12.08 2.97
CA ASP A 147 -17.34 12.37 1.79
C ASP A 147 -16.59 13.19 0.72
N ASP A 148 -15.31 13.50 0.96
CA ASP A 148 -14.46 14.16 -0.01
C ASP A 148 -14.21 13.25 -1.22
N ILE A 149 -14.48 13.78 -2.42
CA ILE A 149 -14.27 13.09 -3.70
C ILE A 149 -12.80 12.73 -3.93
N ASP A 150 -11.87 13.48 -3.35
CA ASP A 150 -10.45 13.23 -3.45
C ASP A 150 -9.93 12.24 -2.39
N THR A 151 -10.81 11.69 -1.55
CA THR A 151 -10.55 10.55 -0.65
C THR A 151 -9.23 10.68 0.14
N PRO A 152 -9.09 11.72 1.00
CA PRO A 152 -7.86 12.00 1.75
C PRO A 152 -7.54 10.93 2.80
N LEU A 153 -8.53 10.17 3.26
CA LEU A 153 -8.33 9.05 4.19
C LEU A 153 -7.70 7.81 3.52
N LEU A 154 -7.67 7.75 2.17
CA LEU A 154 -7.07 6.65 1.45
C LEU A 154 -5.54 6.80 1.39
N ASP A 155 -4.84 5.82 1.95
CA ASP A 155 -3.42 5.62 1.67
C ASP A 155 -3.26 4.97 0.28
N ARG A 156 -2.93 5.80 -0.72
CA ARG A 156 -2.74 5.35 -2.10
C ARG A 156 -1.43 4.58 -2.31
N ALA A 157 -0.44 4.75 -1.44
CA ALA A 157 0.82 4.02 -1.54
C ALA A 157 0.64 2.56 -1.12
N MET A 158 -0.15 2.34 -0.05
CA MET A 158 -0.35 1.02 0.54
C MET A 158 -1.63 0.31 0.09
N ARG A 159 -2.66 1.07 -0.29
CA ARG A 159 -4.01 0.56 -0.56
C ARG A 159 -4.53 0.96 -1.94
N GLY A 160 -3.73 1.69 -2.71
CA GLY A 160 -4.02 2.02 -4.09
C GLY A 160 -3.76 0.81 -4.98
N VAL A 161 -4.82 0.10 -5.33
CA VAL A 161 -4.77 -1.04 -6.25
C VAL A 161 -5.10 -0.54 -7.66
N TYR A 162 -4.13 -0.62 -8.57
CA TYR A 162 -4.19 -0.01 -9.89
C TYR A 162 -3.62 -0.97 -10.93
N PRO A 163 -4.21 -1.06 -12.14
CA PRO A 163 -3.52 -1.69 -13.26
C PRO A 163 -2.14 -1.04 -13.42
N PRO A 164 -1.04 -1.82 -13.32
CA PRO A 164 0.30 -1.24 -13.35
C PRO A 164 0.66 -0.67 -14.74
N GLY A 165 -0.09 -1.07 -15.76
CA GLY A 165 0.12 -0.64 -17.14
C GLY A 165 1.51 -1.00 -17.64
N SER A 166 2.07 -0.14 -18.48
CA SER A 166 3.36 -0.40 -19.15
C SER A 166 4.57 -0.53 -18.22
N THR A 167 4.45 -0.22 -16.92
CA THR A 167 5.53 -0.38 -15.94
C THR A 167 5.97 -1.84 -15.77
N VAL A 168 5.11 -2.82 -16.13
CA VAL A 168 5.45 -4.26 -16.07
C VAL A 168 6.28 -4.76 -17.26
N LYS A 169 6.35 -4.01 -18.36
CA LYS A 169 6.99 -4.43 -19.61
C LYS A 169 8.43 -4.92 -19.44
N PRO A 170 9.29 -4.30 -18.60
CA PRO A 170 10.61 -4.84 -18.32
C PRO A 170 10.59 -6.27 -17.74
N VAL A 171 9.64 -6.58 -16.84
CA VAL A 171 9.50 -7.92 -16.26
C VAL A 171 8.99 -8.93 -17.29
N ILE A 172 8.04 -8.52 -18.15
CA ILE A 172 7.55 -9.35 -19.26
C ILE A 172 8.67 -9.62 -20.27
N ALA A 173 9.50 -8.63 -20.57
CA ALA A 173 10.67 -8.79 -21.43
C ALA A 173 11.67 -9.80 -20.86
N LEU A 174 11.97 -9.70 -19.55
CA LEU A 174 12.80 -10.68 -18.85
C LEU A 174 12.21 -12.09 -18.91
N ALA A 175 10.90 -12.24 -18.74
CA ALA A 175 10.22 -13.53 -18.87
C ALA A 175 10.41 -14.11 -20.29
N GLY A 176 10.26 -13.28 -21.33
CA GLY A 176 10.47 -13.68 -22.71
C GLY A 176 11.89 -14.19 -22.97
N LEU A 177 12.90 -13.52 -22.40
CA LEU A 177 14.30 -13.94 -22.50
C LEU A 177 14.54 -15.24 -21.72
N ALA A 178 14.03 -15.33 -20.49
CA ALA A 178 14.23 -16.49 -19.62
C ALA A 178 13.60 -17.77 -20.16
N TYR A 179 12.44 -17.67 -20.83
CA TYR A 179 11.78 -18.80 -21.50
C TYR A 179 12.23 -18.98 -22.95
N HIS A 180 13.25 -18.25 -23.42
CA HIS A 180 13.77 -18.30 -24.80
C HIS A 180 12.69 -18.09 -25.88
N VAL A 181 11.68 -17.26 -25.57
CA VAL A 181 10.58 -16.90 -26.47
C VAL A 181 10.97 -15.74 -27.40
N VAL A 182 11.97 -14.95 -27.01
CA VAL A 182 12.46 -13.81 -27.78
C VAL A 182 13.98 -13.73 -27.76
N ASP A 183 14.55 -13.38 -28.90
CA ASP A 183 15.94 -12.93 -29.02
C ASP A 183 15.94 -11.40 -28.93
N PRO A 184 16.78 -10.78 -28.06
CA PRO A 184 16.79 -9.33 -27.87
C PRO A 184 17.08 -8.53 -29.15
N ASP A 185 17.81 -9.11 -30.11
CA ASP A 185 18.16 -8.46 -31.38
C ASP A 185 17.11 -8.68 -32.47
N GLN A 186 16.21 -9.66 -32.28
CA GLN A 186 15.13 -9.93 -33.23
C GLN A 186 14.16 -8.76 -33.27
N THR A 187 13.97 -8.21 -34.48
CA THR A 187 13.02 -7.13 -34.70
C THR A 187 11.62 -7.66 -35.00
N ARG A 188 10.59 -6.97 -34.49
CA ARG A 188 9.17 -7.18 -34.83
C ARG A 188 8.59 -5.89 -35.40
N PHE A 189 7.70 -5.98 -36.38
CA PHE A 189 7.06 -4.82 -36.97
C PHE A 189 5.79 -4.44 -36.20
N CYS A 190 5.76 -3.24 -35.61
CA CYS A 190 4.56 -2.66 -35.02
C CYS A 190 3.80 -1.83 -36.06
N ALA A 191 2.66 -2.35 -36.52
CA ALA A 191 1.71 -1.65 -37.39
C ALA A 191 0.71 -0.76 -36.63
N GLY A 192 0.88 -0.59 -35.31
CA GLY A 192 -0.06 0.10 -34.43
C GLY A 192 -1.29 -0.73 -34.04
N GLN A 193 -1.37 -1.98 -34.52
CA GLN A 193 -2.46 -2.90 -34.25
C GLN A 193 -1.95 -4.33 -34.15
N PHE A 194 -2.68 -5.16 -33.39
CA PHE A 194 -2.42 -6.57 -33.21
C PHE A 194 -3.72 -7.37 -33.26
N HIS A 195 -3.66 -8.52 -33.92
CA HIS A 195 -4.71 -9.53 -33.93
C HIS A 195 -4.14 -10.83 -33.39
N LEU A 196 -4.88 -11.48 -32.50
CA LEU A 196 -4.56 -12.85 -32.13
C LEU A 196 -4.77 -13.78 -33.34
N PRO A 197 -3.91 -14.80 -33.54
CA PRO A 197 -4.11 -15.79 -34.58
C PRO A 197 -5.52 -16.41 -34.51
N GLY A 198 -6.26 -16.37 -35.62
CA GLY A 198 -7.62 -16.91 -35.70
C GLY A 198 -8.71 -16.04 -35.06
N SER A 199 -8.41 -14.81 -34.63
CA SER A 199 -9.37 -13.87 -34.06
C SER A 199 -9.49 -12.59 -34.89
N ALA A 200 -10.71 -12.10 -35.08
CA ALA A 200 -10.97 -10.80 -35.69
C ALA A 200 -10.85 -9.63 -34.69
N HIS A 201 -10.68 -9.91 -33.39
CA HIS A 201 -10.57 -8.88 -32.37
C HIS A 201 -9.28 -8.08 -32.55
N LEU A 202 -9.37 -6.76 -32.41
CA LEU A 202 -8.31 -5.80 -32.66
C LEU A 202 -7.80 -5.20 -31.34
N TYR A 203 -6.54 -5.43 -31.03
CA TYR A 203 -5.80 -4.74 -29.97
C TYR A 203 -5.04 -3.56 -30.59
N ARG A 204 -5.05 -2.41 -29.93
CA ARG A 204 -4.50 -1.16 -30.47
C ARG A 204 -3.33 -0.69 -29.64
N GLU A 205 -2.34 -0.13 -30.32
CA GLU A 205 -1.29 0.65 -29.66
C GLU A 205 -1.88 1.90 -29.00
N GLY A 206 -1.20 2.39 -27.94
CA GLY A 206 -1.45 3.69 -27.32
C GLY A 206 -1.26 4.90 -28.26
N LYS A 207 -1.22 6.11 -27.69
CA LYS A 207 -1.23 7.43 -28.38
C LYS A 207 -0.58 7.43 -29.79
N GLY A 208 -1.40 7.16 -30.81
CA GLY A 208 -1.17 7.40 -32.24
C GLY A 208 0.24 7.08 -32.76
N GLY A 209 0.56 5.81 -33.02
CA GLY A 209 1.74 5.54 -33.83
C GLY A 209 2.12 4.08 -33.91
N HIS A 210 2.03 3.53 -35.11
CA HIS A 210 2.91 2.43 -35.48
C HIS A 210 4.36 2.76 -35.09
N HIS A 211 5.11 1.77 -34.62
CA HIS A 211 6.53 1.99 -34.27
C HIS A 211 7.51 1.47 -35.34
N GLY A 212 6.99 0.82 -36.39
CA GLY A 212 7.82 0.20 -37.42
C GLY A 212 8.56 -1.01 -36.88
N TRP A 213 9.72 -1.32 -37.47
CA TRP A 213 10.59 -2.38 -36.97
C TRP A 213 11.25 -1.95 -35.67
N MET A 214 11.22 -2.84 -34.67
CA MET A 214 11.87 -2.61 -33.39
C MET A 214 12.31 -3.91 -32.73
N ASN A 215 13.46 -3.86 -32.07
CA ASN A 215 13.94 -4.93 -31.20
C ASN A 215 13.39 -4.81 -29.77
N LEU A 216 13.80 -5.71 -28.87
CA LEU A 216 13.26 -5.75 -27.49
C LEU A 216 13.58 -4.47 -26.71
N VAL A 217 14.79 -3.94 -26.86
CA VAL A 217 15.25 -2.71 -26.17
C VAL A 217 14.44 -1.51 -26.63
N GLU A 218 14.23 -1.38 -27.94
CA GLU A 218 13.42 -0.31 -28.53
C GLU A 218 11.94 -0.43 -28.13
N ALA A 219 11.41 -1.65 -28.02
CA ALA A 219 10.04 -1.90 -27.59
C ALA A 219 9.81 -1.46 -26.13
N ILE A 220 10.77 -1.69 -25.23
CA ILE A 220 10.73 -1.16 -23.86
C ILE A 220 10.81 0.37 -23.88
N ALA A 221 11.79 0.93 -24.60
CA ALA A 221 12.03 2.38 -24.64
C ALA A 221 10.86 3.18 -25.20
N LYS A 222 10.17 2.64 -26.22
CA LYS A 222 8.98 3.26 -26.84
C LYS A 222 7.68 2.78 -26.20
N SER A 223 7.75 1.88 -25.21
CA SER A 223 6.58 1.29 -24.56
C SER A 223 5.58 0.71 -25.57
N CYS A 224 6.05 -0.05 -26.58
CA CYS A 224 5.20 -0.54 -27.66
C CYS A 224 4.26 -1.68 -27.23
N ASP A 225 2.96 -1.42 -27.16
CA ASP A 225 1.96 -2.42 -26.82
C ASP A 225 1.93 -3.61 -27.81
N VAL A 226 2.01 -3.35 -29.13
CA VAL A 226 1.95 -4.43 -30.15
C VAL A 226 3.06 -5.46 -29.98
N TYR A 227 4.26 -5.02 -29.62
CA TYR A 227 5.37 -5.94 -29.34
C TYR A 227 5.05 -6.83 -28.14
N PHE A 228 4.56 -6.22 -27.05
CA PHE A 228 4.25 -6.92 -25.80
C PHE A 228 2.98 -7.77 -25.87
N TYR A 229 2.03 -7.45 -26.75
CA TYR A 229 0.90 -8.31 -27.08
C TYR A 229 1.35 -9.64 -27.67
N GLY A 230 2.18 -9.60 -28.72
CA GLY A 230 2.71 -10.81 -29.35
C GLY A 230 3.66 -11.57 -28.42
N LEU A 231 4.46 -10.86 -27.62
CA LEU A 231 5.34 -11.50 -26.64
C LEU A 231 4.53 -12.24 -25.56
N ALA A 232 3.50 -11.61 -25.00
CA ALA A 232 2.69 -12.22 -23.96
C ALA A 232 1.88 -13.42 -24.48
N ASP A 233 1.33 -13.34 -25.70
CA ASP A 233 0.66 -14.48 -26.35
C ASP A 233 1.60 -15.68 -26.49
N GLN A 234 2.85 -15.45 -26.89
CA GLN A 234 3.85 -16.51 -27.03
C GLN A 234 4.32 -17.10 -25.70
N ILE A 235 4.45 -16.30 -24.64
CA ILE A 235 4.83 -16.79 -23.31
C ILE A 235 3.67 -17.56 -22.66
N GLY A 236 2.45 -17.04 -22.75
CA GLY A 236 1.27 -17.57 -22.10
C GLY A 236 1.12 -17.15 -20.62
N VAL A 237 -0.12 -16.97 -20.18
CA VAL A 237 -0.45 -16.38 -18.86
C VAL A 237 0.21 -17.11 -17.68
N ASP A 238 0.19 -18.44 -17.64
CA ASP A 238 0.68 -19.19 -16.47
C ASP A 238 2.19 -19.02 -16.30
N HIS A 239 2.94 -18.97 -17.40
CA HIS A 239 4.38 -18.70 -17.39
C HIS A 239 4.68 -17.25 -17.01
N ILE A 240 3.88 -16.30 -17.47
CA ILE A 240 3.99 -14.89 -17.07
C ILE A 240 3.72 -14.74 -15.57
N ALA A 241 2.61 -15.27 -15.07
CA ALA A 241 2.26 -15.21 -13.65
C ALA A 241 3.33 -15.88 -12.77
N THR A 242 3.79 -17.07 -13.16
CA THR A 242 4.88 -17.77 -12.46
C THR A 242 6.15 -16.92 -12.42
N PHE A 243 6.51 -16.26 -13.53
CA PHE A 243 7.72 -15.44 -13.61
C PHE A 243 7.61 -14.12 -12.85
N MET A 244 6.42 -13.52 -12.79
CA MET A 244 6.19 -12.24 -12.09
C MET A 244 6.04 -12.41 -10.59
N SER A 245 5.57 -13.57 -10.10
CA SER A 245 5.33 -13.78 -8.68
C SER A 245 6.56 -13.51 -7.79
N PRO A 246 7.80 -13.93 -8.14
CA PRO A 246 9.00 -13.59 -7.36
C PRO A 246 9.36 -12.09 -7.33
N PHE A 247 8.81 -11.29 -8.23
CA PHE A 247 8.95 -9.82 -8.21
C PHE A 247 7.94 -9.14 -7.27
N GLY A 248 7.13 -9.92 -6.55
CA GLY A 248 6.19 -9.42 -5.53
C GLY A 248 4.77 -9.13 -6.04
N PHE A 249 4.50 -9.24 -7.35
CA PHE A 249 3.15 -9.03 -7.88
C PHE A 249 2.15 -10.01 -7.27
N GLY A 250 0.99 -9.51 -6.84
CA GLY A 250 -0.06 -10.32 -6.22
C GLY A 250 0.21 -10.70 -4.75
N HIS A 251 1.33 -10.26 -4.17
CA HIS A 251 1.70 -10.52 -2.78
C HIS A 251 1.83 -9.22 -2.00
N SER A 252 1.74 -9.31 -0.67
CA SER A 252 2.15 -8.22 0.22
C SER A 252 3.65 -7.97 0.10
N THR A 253 4.06 -6.70 0.12
CA THR A 253 5.48 -6.30 0.03
C THR A 253 6.27 -6.65 1.30
N GLY A 254 5.58 -6.80 2.43
CA GLY A 254 6.20 -7.07 3.73
C GLY A 254 6.74 -5.83 4.44
N ILE A 255 6.33 -4.63 4.00
CA ILE A 255 6.58 -3.38 4.72
C ILE A 255 6.09 -3.46 6.17
N ASP A 256 6.79 -2.79 7.07
CA ASP A 256 6.64 -2.86 8.52
C ASP A 256 5.47 -2.02 9.07
N ILE A 257 4.63 -1.46 8.21
CA ILE A 257 3.39 -0.79 8.58
C ILE A 257 2.15 -1.58 8.18
N SER A 258 1.09 -1.46 8.98
CA SER A 258 -0.14 -2.23 8.76
C SER A 258 -1.06 -1.61 7.70
N GLY A 259 -1.93 -2.45 7.15
CA GLY A 259 -3.03 -1.99 6.29
C GLY A 259 -2.75 -2.04 4.79
N GLU A 260 -1.68 -2.70 4.35
CA GLU A 260 -1.43 -3.00 2.93
C GLU A 260 -2.59 -3.78 2.30
N LEU A 261 -2.92 -3.46 1.06
CA LEU A 261 -3.68 -4.35 0.19
C LEU A 261 -2.73 -4.97 -0.83
N HIS A 262 -2.84 -6.28 -1.02
CA HIS A 262 -2.18 -6.93 -2.15
C HIS A 262 -3.02 -6.67 -3.41
N GLY A 263 -2.31 -6.47 -4.52
CA GLY A 263 -2.90 -6.51 -5.85
C GLY A 263 -3.25 -7.94 -6.27
N LEU A 264 -3.64 -8.09 -7.52
CA LEU A 264 -4.00 -9.38 -8.13
C LEU A 264 -3.00 -9.72 -9.22
N LEU A 265 -2.29 -10.83 -9.07
CA LEU A 265 -1.56 -11.49 -10.15
C LEU A 265 -2.41 -12.65 -10.71
N PRO A 266 -3.12 -12.45 -11.83
CA PRO A 266 -4.10 -13.43 -12.30
C PRO A 266 -3.43 -14.59 -13.06
N ASP A 267 -3.91 -15.80 -12.86
CA ASP A 267 -3.59 -16.97 -13.68
C ASP A 267 -4.86 -17.76 -14.02
N ARG A 268 -4.73 -18.89 -14.71
CA ARG A 268 -5.88 -19.74 -15.06
C ARG A 268 -6.58 -20.30 -13.83
N ALA A 269 -5.83 -20.66 -12.78
CA ALA A 269 -6.38 -21.28 -11.57
C ALA A 269 -7.21 -20.28 -10.77
N TRP A 270 -6.70 -19.05 -10.59
CA TRP A 270 -7.42 -17.93 -10.02
C TRP A 270 -8.73 -17.69 -10.77
N LYS A 271 -8.69 -17.59 -12.10
CA LYS A 271 -9.89 -17.27 -12.88
C LYS A 271 -10.97 -18.35 -12.73
N ALA A 272 -10.57 -19.62 -12.75
CA ALA A 272 -11.48 -20.76 -12.59
C ALA A 272 -12.15 -20.80 -11.20
N ALA A 273 -11.46 -20.32 -10.16
CA ALA A 273 -11.96 -20.22 -8.80
C ALA A 273 -12.77 -18.95 -8.54
N HIS A 274 -12.43 -17.84 -9.20
CA HIS A 274 -13.00 -16.52 -8.95
C HIS A 274 -14.42 -16.36 -9.51
N PHE A 275 -14.68 -16.87 -10.72
CA PHE A 275 -15.98 -16.69 -11.38
C PHE A 275 -16.94 -17.84 -11.15
N ALA A 276 -18.22 -17.55 -10.92
CA ALA A 276 -19.24 -18.58 -10.72
C ALA A 276 -19.73 -19.21 -12.04
N ARG A 277 -19.87 -18.41 -13.10
CA ARG A 277 -20.42 -18.87 -14.39
C ARG A 277 -19.38 -19.71 -15.14
N PRO A 278 -19.71 -20.92 -15.61
CA PRO A 278 -18.76 -21.78 -16.32
C PRO A 278 -18.07 -21.13 -17.52
N ALA A 279 -18.79 -20.28 -18.27
CA ALA A 279 -18.26 -19.55 -19.41
C ALA A 279 -17.15 -18.55 -19.03
N ASP A 280 -17.16 -18.02 -17.81
CA ASP A 280 -16.17 -17.05 -17.34
C ASP A 280 -14.97 -17.71 -16.63
N LYS A 281 -15.06 -19.00 -16.30
CA LYS A 281 -13.99 -19.75 -15.61
C LYS A 281 -12.82 -20.09 -16.52
N MET A 282 -13.04 -20.15 -17.83
CA MET A 282 -12.00 -20.44 -18.80
C MET A 282 -11.18 -19.19 -19.08
N TRP A 283 -9.85 -19.33 -19.14
CA TRP A 283 -8.96 -18.27 -19.60
C TRP A 283 -8.98 -18.20 -21.13
N PHE A 284 -9.32 -17.05 -21.67
CA PHE A 284 -9.32 -16.78 -23.10
C PHE A 284 -7.96 -16.20 -23.51
N PRO A 285 -7.38 -16.60 -24.66
CA PRO A 285 -6.09 -16.08 -25.11
C PRO A 285 -5.99 -14.55 -25.14
N GLY A 286 -7.11 -13.88 -25.46
CA GLY A 286 -7.20 -12.42 -25.46
C GLY A 286 -6.96 -11.73 -24.12
N GLU A 287 -7.08 -12.46 -23.01
CA GLU A 287 -6.82 -11.94 -21.66
C GLU A 287 -5.32 -11.91 -21.37
N THR A 288 -4.56 -12.86 -21.93
CA THR A 288 -3.09 -12.85 -21.89
C THR A 288 -2.52 -11.62 -22.62
N VAL A 289 -3.16 -11.21 -23.71
CA VAL A 289 -2.74 -10.03 -24.49
C VAL A 289 -2.83 -8.75 -23.64
N ASN A 290 -3.96 -8.55 -22.95
CA ASN A 290 -4.12 -7.40 -22.05
C ASN A 290 -3.20 -7.49 -20.83
N PHE A 291 -3.01 -8.70 -20.28
CA PHE A 291 -2.05 -8.94 -19.21
C PHE A 291 -0.66 -8.43 -19.61
N GLY A 292 -0.19 -8.76 -20.82
CA GLY A 292 1.16 -8.45 -21.30
C GLY A 292 1.58 -6.98 -21.25
N ILE A 293 0.61 -6.06 -21.18
CA ILE A 293 0.84 -4.62 -21.07
C ILE A 293 0.39 -4.05 -19.71
N GLY A 294 0.23 -4.92 -18.72
CA GLY A 294 -0.15 -4.58 -17.35
C GLY A 294 -1.61 -4.17 -17.19
N GLN A 295 -2.51 -4.72 -18.00
CA GLN A 295 -3.95 -4.47 -17.96
C GLN A 295 -4.76 -5.76 -17.79
N GLY A 296 -6.09 -5.67 -17.94
CA GLY A 296 -6.99 -6.79 -17.73
C GLY A 296 -7.26 -6.99 -16.24
N TYR A 297 -7.04 -8.20 -15.72
CA TYR A 297 -7.24 -8.51 -14.31
C TYR A 297 -6.04 -8.14 -13.42
N LEU A 298 -4.87 -7.86 -13.99
CA LEU A 298 -3.69 -7.48 -13.22
C LEU A 298 -3.91 -6.10 -12.57
N ASN A 299 -3.69 -6.01 -11.25
CA ASN A 299 -3.76 -4.78 -10.48
C ASN A 299 -2.88 -4.82 -9.21
#